data_AF-A0A958EWH8-F1
#
_entry.id   AF-A0A958EWH8-F1
#
_cell.length_a   1.000
_cell.length_b   1.000
_cell.length_c   1.000
_cell.angle_alpha   90.00
_cell.angle_beta   90.00
_cell.angle_gamma   90.00
#
_symmetry.space_group_name_H-M   'P 1'
#
loop_
_entity.id
_entity.type
_entity.pdbx_description
1 polymer ?
#
loop_
_entity_poly.entity_id
_entity_poly.type
_entity_poly.pdbx_seq_one_letter_code
_entity_poly.pdbx_strand_id
1 'polypeptide(L)'
;MNDFLDKIKKGVEEGYGVVRSNANILKDRAEDLSKIAKLKFELHQLRAARERKLTLLGQTIFPYLLESNLEGLKTHETLQILLDEIKNLNNQIELVQHAIADISVKDTLEHKKVQNSEKIRKEIEKLEQEIENHLQDIKAVKKTLDK
;
A
#
# COMPACT_ATOMS: atom_id res chain seq x y z
N MET A 1 43.35 14.52 -13.63
CA MET A 1 43.20 13.16 -13.07
C MET A 1 42.36 13.13 -11.79
N ASN A 2 42.44 14.14 -10.90
CA ASN A 2 41.64 14.19 -9.66
C ASN A 2 40.12 14.19 -9.88
N ASP A 3 39.64 14.86 -10.93
CA ASP A 3 38.20 15.02 -11.22
C ASP A 3 37.49 13.71 -11.63
N PHE A 4 38.23 12.72 -12.13
CA PHE A 4 37.69 11.42 -12.55
C PHE A 4 37.54 10.46 -11.35
N LEU A 5 38.50 10.48 -10.43
CA LEU A 5 38.42 9.69 -9.20
C LEU A 5 37.34 10.23 -8.25
N ASP A 6 37.14 11.55 -8.19
CA ASP A 6 36.05 12.15 -7.42
C ASP A 6 34.67 11.84 -8.00
N LYS A 7 34.53 11.75 -9.34
CA LYS A 7 33.29 11.30 -9.99
C LYS A 7 32.98 9.83 -9.72
N ILE A 8 33.98 8.95 -9.76
CA ILE A 8 33.81 7.53 -9.40
C ILE A 8 33.40 7.39 -7.93
N LYS A 9 34.06 8.13 -7.04
CA LYS A 9 33.75 8.10 -5.61
C LYS A 9 32.33 8.59 -5.30
N LYS A 10 31.91 9.69 -5.94
CA LYS A 10 30.52 10.17 -5.89
C LYS A 10 29.53 9.16 -6.45
N GLY A 11 29.81 8.53 -7.60
CA GLY A 11 28.94 7.51 -8.18
C GLY A 11 28.79 6.26 -7.31
N VAL A 12 29.85 5.85 -6.59
CA VAL A 12 29.79 4.75 -5.61
C VAL A 12 29.00 5.16 -4.36
N GLU A 13 29.20 6.36 -3.84
CA GLU A 13 28.44 6.89 -2.69
C GLU A 13 26.95 7.05 -3.01
N GLU A 14 26.62 7.53 -4.21
CA GLU A 14 25.25 7.60 -4.72
C GLU A 14 24.64 6.21 -4.94
N GLY A 15 25.41 5.26 -5.49
CA GLY A 15 25.00 3.86 -5.64
C GLY A 15 24.66 3.20 -4.31
N TYR A 16 25.49 3.38 -3.28
CA TYR A 16 25.22 2.89 -1.93
C TYR A 16 23.99 3.55 -1.30
N GLY A 17 23.81 4.87 -1.52
CA GLY A 17 22.62 5.60 -1.09
C GLY A 17 21.33 5.03 -1.68
N VAL A 18 21.35 4.69 -2.97
CA VAL A 18 20.21 4.09 -3.69
C VAL A 18 19.92 2.68 -3.16
N VAL A 19 20.93 1.83 -2.96
CA VAL A 19 20.73 0.48 -2.42
C VAL A 19 20.12 0.52 -1.02
N ARG A 20 20.61 1.42 -0.16
CA ARG A 20 20.07 1.61 1.20
C ARG A 20 18.64 2.16 1.16
N SER A 21 18.35 3.09 0.27
CA SER A 21 16.99 3.63 0.06
C SER A 21 16.04 2.53 -0.42
N ASN A 22 16.44 1.71 -1.38
CA ASN A 22 15.64 0.59 -1.89
C ASN A 22 15.38 -0.48 -0.82
N ALA A 23 16.38 -0.78 0.02
CA ALA A 23 16.23 -1.71 1.14
C ALA A 23 15.21 -1.20 2.18
N ASN A 24 15.23 0.09 2.48
CA ASN A 24 14.25 0.71 3.38
C ASN A 24 12.84 0.67 2.77
N ILE A 25 12.68 1.00 1.48
CA ILE A 25 11.39 0.92 0.78
C ILE A 25 10.82 -0.50 0.80
N LEU A 26 11.66 -1.52 0.56
CA LEU A 26 11.25 -2.92 0.61
C LEU A 26 10.83 -3.34 2.02
N LYS A 27 11.54 -2.86 3.04
CA LYS A 27 11.19 -3.10 4.44
C LYS A 27 9.84 -2.48 4.80
N ASP A 28 9.63 -1.21 4.45
CA ASP A 28 8.39 -0.49 4.73
C ASP A 28 7.19 -1.17 4.05
N ARG A 29 7.36 -1.64 2.81
CA ARG A 29 6.35 -2.44 2.11
C ARG A 29 6.05 -3.78 2.78
N ALA A 30 7.07 -4.49 3.24
CA ALA A 30 6.87 -5.75 3.94
C ALA A 30 6.09 -5.52 5.25
N GLU A 31 6.37 -4.44 5.97
CA GLU A 31 5.62 -4.03 7.15
C GLU A 31 4.16 -3.69 6.82
N ASP A 32 3.91 -2.94 5.76
CA ASP A 32 2.55 -2.55 5.36
C ASP A 32 1.73 -3.71 4.82
N LEU A 33 2.32 -4.62 4.05
CA LEU A 33 1.69 -5.87 3.65
C LEU A 33 1.35 -6.75 4.86
N SER A 34 2.24 -6.81 5.85
CA SER A 34 1.99 -7.53 7.10
C SER A 34 0.81 -6.93 7.87
N LYS A 35 0.74 -5.59 7.98
CA LYS A 35 -0.39 -4.88 8.61
C LYS A 35 -1.69 -5.16 7.86
N ILE A 36 -1.70 -5.05 6.53
CA ILE A 36 -2.87 -5.35 5.70
C ILE A 36 -3.30 -6.81 5.90
N ALA A 37 -2.37 -7.76 5.93
CA ALA A 37 -2.70 -9.17 6.12
C ALA A 37 -3.37 -9.42 7.48
N LYS A 38 -2.85 -8.80 8.56
CA LYS A 38 -3.47 -8.86 9.90
C LYS A 38 -4.88 -8.27 9.89
N LEU A 39 -5.06 -7.08 9.30
CA LEU A 39 -6.36 -6.42 9.22
C LEU A 39 -7.36 -7.22 8.36
N LYS A 40 -6.92 -7.85 7.27
CA LYS A 40 -7.77 -8.73 6.44
C LYS A 40 -8.21 -9.97 7.22
N PHE A 41 -7.33 -10.55 8.01
CA PHE A 41 -7.67 -11.68 8.88
C PHE A 41 -8.67 -11.28 9.95
N GLU A 42 -8.46 -10.14 10.62
CA GLU A 42 -9.41 -9.56 11.57
C GLU A 42 -10.78 -9.29 10.93
N LEU A 43 -10.79 -8.66 9.74
CA LEU A 43 -12.00 -8.43 8.96
C LEU A 43 -12.77 -9.72 8.67
N HIS A 44 -12.06 -10.80 8.33
CA HIS A 44 -12.67 -12.10 8.12
C HIS A 44 -13.32 -12.64 9.39
N GLN A 45 -12.65 -12.52 10.55
CA GLN A 45 -13.22 -12.94 11.83
C GLN A 45 -14.47 -12.13 12.20
N LEU A 46 -14.43 -10.80 12.03
CA LEU A 46 -15.55 -9.91 12.30
C LEU A 46 -16.76 -10.24 11.40
N ARG A 47 -16.52 -10.53 10.11
CA ARG A 47 -17.57 -10.96 9.18
C ARG A 47 -18.18 -12.29 9.58
N ALA A 48 -17.37 -13.27 9.98
CA ALA A 48 -17.86 -14.55 10.47
C ALA A 48 -18.67 -14.39 11.77
N ALA A 49 -18.24 -13.52 12.69
CA ALA A 49 -18.99 -13.20 13.90
C ALA A 49 -20.34 -12.54 13.57
N ARG A 50 -20.35 -11.58 12.64
CA ARG A 50 -21.57 -10.92 12.14
C ARG A 50 -22.54 -11.93 11.53
N GLU A 51 -22.04 -12.84 10.69
CA GLU A 51 -22.84 -13.89 10.08
C GLU A 51 -23.51 -14.78 11.13
N ARG A 52 -22.76 -15.23 12.14
CA ARG A 52 -23.33 -16.01 13.25
C ARG A 52 -24.42 -15.24 13.99
N LYS A 53 -24.22 -13.95 14.26
CA LYS A 53 -25.21 -13.11 14.93
C LYS A 53 -26.46 -12.87 14.07
N LEU A 54 -26.30 -12.70 12.76
CA LEU A 54 -27.43 -12.62 11.81
C LEU A 54 -28.21 -13.93 11.75
N THR A 55 -27.54 -15.06 11.79
CA THR A 55 -28.19 -16.38 11.87
C THR A 55 -29.00 -16.52 13.16
N LEU A 56 -28.43 -16.13 14.31
CA LEU A 56 -29.15 -16.11 15.59
C LEU A 56 -30.35 -15.15 15.57
N LEU A 57 -30.20 -13.98 14.96
CA LEU A 57 -31.28 -13.03 14.76
C LEU A 57 -32.40 -13.65 13.92
N GLY A 58 -32.07 -14.32 12.82
CA GLY A 58 -33.02 -15.06 11.99
C GLY A 58 -33.75 -16.15 12.78
N GLN A 59 -33.02 -16.96 13.54
CA GLN A 59 -33.60 -17.98 14.42
C GLN A 59 -34.51 -17.40 15.49
N THR A 60 -34.19 -16.20 16.00
CA THR A 60 -34.98 -15.50 17.01
C THR A 60 -36.26 -14.92 16.41
N ILE A 61 -36.18 -14.31 15.22
CA ILE A 61 -37.31 -13.63 14.59
C ILE A 61 -38.29 -14.62 13.92
N PHE A 62 -37.76 -15.69 13.31
CA PHE A 62 -38.54 -16.59 12.45
C PHE A 62 -39.77 -17.22 13.11
N PRO A 63 -39.72 -17.72 14.37
CA PRO A 63 -40.90 -18.26 15.05
C PRO A 63 -42.03 -17.23 15.21
N TYR A 64 -41.69 -16.00 15.60
CA TYR A 64 -42.67 -14.94 15.79
C TYR A 64 -43.29 -14.45 14.48
N LEU A 65 -42.54 -14.53 13.36
CA LEU A 65 -43.09 -14.25 12.04
C LEU A 65 -44.10 -15.30 11.59
N LEU A 66 -43.82 -16.59 11.84
CA LEU A 66 -44.75 -17.68 11.50
C LEU A 66 -46.08 -17.55 12.26
N GLU A 67 -46.02 -17.17 13.53
CA GLU A 67 -47.18 -16.99 14.39
C GLU A 67 -47.87 -15.62 14.21
N SER A 68 -47.35 -14.75 13.33
CA SER A 68 -47.79 -13.36 13.18
C SER A 68 -47.80 -12.55 14.51
N ASN A 69 -46.97 -12.97 15.47
CA ASN A 69 -46.89 -12.40 16.82
C ASN A 69 -45.78 -11.34 16.92
N LEU A 70 -46.02 -10.19 16.29
CA LEU A 70 -45.05 -9.09 16.27
C LEU A 70 -44.90 -8.38 17.62
N GLU A 71 -45.92 -8.42 18.48
CA GLU A 71 -45.83 -7.84 19.82
C GLU A 71 -44.88 -8.66 20.72
N GLY A 72 -45.02 -9.99 20.70
CA GLY A 72 -44.12 -10.90 21.42
C GLY A 72 -42.66 -10.76 20.98
N LEU A 73 -42.44 -10.52 19.68
CA LEU A 73 -41.09 -10.27 19.15
C LEU A 73 -40.48 -8.97 19.69
N LYS A 74 -41.25 -7.87 19.74
CA LYS A 74 -40.77 -6.59 20.25
C LYS A 74 -40.38 -6.64 21.73
N THR A 75 -41.06 -7.48 22.50
CA THR A 75 -40.78 -7.69 23.93
C THR A 75 -39.68 -8.73 24.19
N HIS A 76 -39.13 -9.35 23.15
CA HIS A 76 -38.13 -10.40 23.30
C HIS A 76 -36.82 -9.85 23.87
N GLU A 77 -36.43 -10.35 25.04
CA GLU A 77 -35.31 -9.81 25.83
C GLU A 77 -33.98 -9.76 25.07
N THR A 78 -33.72 -10.73 24.20
CA THR A 78 -32.44 -10.83 23.47
C THR A 78 -32.44 -10.14 22.11
N LEU A 79 -33.60 -9.70 21.60
CA LEU A 79 -33.69 -9.13 20.25
C LEU A 79 -32.90 -7.82 20.16
N GLN A 80 -33.09 -6.93 21.13
CA GLN A 80 -32.40 -5.64 21.15
C GLN A 80 -30.89 -5.83 21.28
N ILE A 81 -30.45 -6.77 22.13
CA ILE A 81 -29.04 -7.10 22.33
C ILE A 81 -28.42 -7.60 21.00
N LEU A 82 -29.10 -8.52 20.30
CA LEU A 82 -28.63 -9.03 19.01
C LEU A 82 -28.50 -7.93 17.96
N LEU A 83 -29.46 -7.00 17.90
CA LEU A 83 -29.42 -5.87 16.97
C LEU A 83 -28.25 -4.93 17.28
N ASP A 84 -28.02 -4.62 18.56
CA ASP A 84 -26.93 -3.75 18.99
C ASP A 84 -25.56 -4.40 18.73
N GLU A 85 -25.42 -5.71 18.98
CA GLU A 85 -24.21 -6.47 18.65
C GLU A 85 -23.92 -6.47 17.13
N ILE A 86 -24.94 -6.69 16.30
CA ILE A 86 -24.79 -6.65 14.83
C ILE A 86 -24.38 -5.25 14.37
N LYS A 87 -24.98 -4.20 14.94
CA LYS A 87 -24.62 -2.81 14.63
C LYS A 87 -23.18 -2.52 15.02
N ASN A 88 -22.74 -2.95 16.21
CA ASN A 88 -21.36 -2.81 16.64
C ASN A 88 -20.39 -3.54 15.70
N LEU A 89 -20.72 -4.77 15.30
CA LEU A 89 -19.91 -5.54 14.33
C LEU A 89 -19.83 -4.85 12.96
N ASN A 90 -20.93 -4.25 12.48
CA ASN A 90 -20.91 -3.47 11.24
C ASN A 90 -19.95 -2.27 11.34
N ASN A 91 -20.00 -1.54 12.45
CA ASN A 91 -19.11 -0.39 12.68
C ASN A 91 -17.64 -0.84 12.71
N GLN A 92 -17.32 -1.94 13.40
CA GLN A 92 -15.96 -2.47 13.45
C GLN A 92 -15.46 -2.92 12.07
N ILE A 93 -16.32 -3.59 11.29
CA ILE A 93 -16.03 -3.98 9.91
C ILE A 93 -15.70 -2.76 9.05
N GLU A 94 -16.51 -1.70 9.15
CA GLU A 94 -16.32 -0.46 8.40
C GLU A 94 -14.99 0.23 8.78
N LEU A 95 -14.69 0.33 10.08
CA LEU A 95 -13.43 0.90 10.57
C LEU A 95 -12.21 0.13 10.05
N VAL A 96 -12.24 -1.21 10.09
CA VAL A 96 -11.14 -2.04 9.58
C VAL A 96 -11.01 -1.92 8.06
N GLN A 97 -12.13 -1.81 7.33
CA GLN A 97 -12.12 -1.58 5.88
C GLN A 97 -11.48 -0.23 5.53
N HIS A 98 -11.81 0.83 6.26
CA HIS A 98 -11.17 2.14 6.09
C HIS A 98 -9.67 2.08 6.39
N ALA A 99 -9.26 1.41 7.47
CA ALA A 99 -7.84 1.24 7.79
C ALA A 99 -7.06 0.52 6.68
N ILE A 100 -7.64 -0.52 6.07
CA ILE A 100 -7.03 -1.22 4.91
C ILE A 100 -6.92 -0.29 3.71
N ALA A 101 -7.96 0.50 3.42
CA ALA A 101 -7.98 1.44 2.30
C ALA A 101 -6.91 2.53 2.48
N ASP A 102 -6.77 3.09 3.68
CA ASP A 102 -5.78 4.13 3.97
C ASP A 102 -4.34 3.66 3.75
N ILE A 103 -4.01 2.43 4.15
CA ILE A 103 -2.68 1.85 3.90
C ILE A 103 -2.48 1.61 2.41
N SER A 104 -3.49 1.11 1.71
CA SER A 104 -3.42 0.83 0.26
C SER A 104 -3.26 2.09 -0.59
N VAL A 105 -3.90 3.21 -0.20
CA VAL A 105 -3.77 4.50 -0.88
C VAL A 105 -2.38 5.09 -0.68
N LYS A 106 -1.82 4.99 0.53
CA LYS A 106 -0.43 5.42 0.83
C LYS A 106 0.57 4.67 -0.05
N ASP A 107 0.45 3.34 -0.13
CA ASP A 107 1.33 2.50 -0.94
C ASP A 107 1.25 2.86 -2.44
N THR A 108 0.04 3.15 -2.94
CA THR A 108 -0.17 3.57 -4.34
C THR A 108 0.48 4.93 -4.66
N LEU A 109 0.40 5.89 -3.73
CA LEU A 109 1.01 7.22 -3.90
C LEU A 109 2.53 7.15 -3.85
N GLU A 110 3.10 6.33 -2.98
CA GLU A 110 4.55 6.11 -2.91
C GLU A 110 5.08 5.40 -4.16
N HIS A 111 4.35 4.39 -4.65
CA HIS A 111 4.70 3.70 -5.90
C HIS A 111 4.80 4.63 -7.11
N LYS A 112 3.87 5.58 -7.23
CA LYS A 112 3.90 6.59 -8.31
C LYS A 112 5.12 7.49 -8.21
N LYS A 113 5.53 7.90 -7.00
CA LYS A 113 6.74 8.72 -6.80
C LYS A 113 8.01 7.97 -7.22
N VAL A 114 8.15 6.71 -6.80
CA VAL A 114 9.33 5.88 -7.13
C VAL A 114 9.43 5.65 -8.64
N GLN A 115 8.34 5.27 -9.31
CA GLN A 115 8.34 5.09 -10.77
C GLN A 115 8.71 6.37 -11.52
N ASN A 116 8.26 7.53 -11.03
CA ASN A 116 8.60 8.79 -11.67
C ASN A 116 10.08 9.14 -11.50
N SER A 117 10.66 8.88 -10.32
CA SER A 117 12.10 9.05 -10.09
C SER A 117 12.97 8.12 -10.94
N GLU A 118 12.55 6.87 -11.15
CA GLU A 118 13.26 5.93 -12.03
C GLU A 118 13.24 6.36 -13.50
N LYS A 119 12.13 6.94 -13.97
CA LYS A 119 12.04 7.50 -15.33
C LYS A 119 13.00 8.67 -15.51
N ILE A 120 13.00 9.61 -14.58
CA ILE A 120 13.91 10.77 -14.61
C ILE A 120 15.36 10.31 -14.59
N ARG A 121 15.70 9.31 -13.77
CA ARG A 121 17.06 8.77 -13.71
C ARG A 121 17.50 8.16 -15.05
N LYS A 122 16.64 7.41 -15.72
CA LYS A 122 16.93 6.84 -17.06
C LYS A 122 17.11 7.93 -18.13
N GLU A 123 16.38 9.04 -18.01
CA GLU A 123 16.56 10.20 -18.89
C GLU A 123 17.91 10.89 -18.65
N ILE A 124 18.31 11.05 -17.39
CA ILE A 124 19.64 11.58 -17.03
C ILE A 124 20.76 10.69 -17.59
N GLU A 125 20.69 9.37 -17.39
CA GLU A 125 21.69 8.43 -17.90
C GLU A 125 21.84 8.52 -19.43
N LYS A 126 20.73 8.68 -20.16
CA LYS A 126 20.77 8.90 -21.61
C LYS A 126 21.46 10.21 -21.99
N LEU A 127 21.12 11.30 -21.30
CA LEU A 127 21.72 12.62 -21.55
C LEU A 127 23.23 12.61 -21.24
N GLU A 128 23.64 11.94 -20.16
CA GLU A 128 25.06 11.79 -19.83
C GLU A 128 25.81 11.03 -20.92
N GLN A 129 25.22 9.96 -21.45
CA GLN A 129 25.81 9.18 -22.52
C GLN A 129 25.88 9.96 -23.85
N GLU A 130 24.88 10.78 -24.16
CA GLU A 130 24.92 11.72 -25.29
C GLU A 130 26.02 12.77 -25.13
N ILE A 131 26.13 13.39 -23.94
CA ILE A 131 27.18 14.36 -23.64
C ILE A 131 28.57 13.73 -23.79
N GLU A 132 28.75 12.50 -23.31
CA GLU A 132 30.03 11.80 -23.41
C GLU A 132 30.40 11.51 -24.86
N ASN A 133 29.45 11.06 -25.68
CA ASN A 133 29.66 10.88 -27.12
C ASN A 133 30.06 12.21 -27.80
N HIS A 134 29.33 13.30 -27.52
CA HIS A 134 29.66 14.62 -28.06
C HIS A 134 31.04 15.12 -27.63
N LEU A 135 31.46 14.84 -26.39
CA LEU A 135 32.81 15.18 -25.92
C LEU A 135 33.90 14.35 -26.63
N GLN A 136 33.63 13.09 -26.96
CA GLN A 136 34.54 12.27 -27.76
C GLN A 136 34.68 12.81 -29.18
N ASP A 137 33.57 13.20 -29.80
CA ASP A 137 33.56 13.80 -31.14
C ASP A 137 34.35 15.12 -31.15
N ILE A 138 34.11 16.01 -30.18
CA ILE A 138 34.86 17.27 -30.04
C ILE A 138 36.35 17.00 -29.85
N LYS A 139 36.74 16.00 -29.05
CA LYS A 139 38.14 15.61 -28.88
C LYS A 139 38.76 15.08 -30.17
N ALA A 140 38.00 14.30 -30.95
CA ALA A 140 38.45 13.78 -32.24
C ALA A 140 38.67 14.91 -33.25
N VAL A 141 37.72 15.84 -33.35
CA VAL A 141 37.81 17.04 -34.20
C VAL A 141 38.98 17.93 -33.78
N LYS A 142 39.18 18.14 -32.49
CA LYS A 142 40.33 18.91 -31.98
C LYS A 142 41.67 18.25 -32.35
N LYS A 143 41.78 16.92 -32.23
CA LYS A 143 42.99 16.18 -32.65
C LYS A 143 43.29 16.29 -34.15
N THR A 144 42.27 16.47 -34.99
CA THR A 144 42.44 16.67 -36.43
C THR A 144 42.79 18.13 -36.79
N LEU A 145 42.41 19.10 -35.96
CA LEU A 145 42.72 20.52 -36.14
C LEU A 145 44.11 20.91 -35.59
N ASP A 146 44.61 20.17 -34.60
CA ASP A 146 45.96 20.35 -34.03
C ASP A 146 47.07 19.67 -34.88
N LYS A 147 46.75 19.20 -36.10
CA LYS A 147 47.68 18.65 -37.10
C LYS A 147 47.79 19.58 -38.30
#